data_AF-V5FSQ3-F1
#
_entry.id   AF-V5FSQ3-F1
#
_cell.length_a   1.000
_cell.length_b   1.000
_cell.length_c   1.000
_cell.angle_alpha   90.00
_cell.angle_beta   90.00
_cell.angle_gamma   90.00
#
_symmetry.space_group_name_H-M   'P 1'
#
loop_
_entity.id
_entity.type
_entity.pdbx_description
1 polymer ?
#
loop_
_entity_poly.entity_id
_entity_poly.type
_entity_poly.pdbx_seq_one_letter_code
_entity_poly.pdbx_strand_id
1 'polypeptide(L)'
;MTSNIKLKEAYGVESKHGAFYTGGNIEWHEDKLFCQTNSSISLLNVENGLVETTIGEANSEDADFVQTFTSDGQRVVSSHKSGLLKLWNKEGEVEKMWKYIHKG
;
A
#
# COMPACT_ATOMS: atom_id res chain seq x y z
N MET A 1 -46.54 -15.61 -24.27
CA MET A 1 -45.78 -14.50 -24.88
C MET A 1 -44.49 -14.33 -24.08
N THR A 2 -43.36 -14.72 -24.65
CA THR A 2 -42.04 -14.55 -24.02
C THR A 2 -41.57 -13.13 -24.29
N SER A 3 -41.52 -12.31 -23.25
CA SER A 3 -40.97 -10.96 -23.31
C SER A 3 -39.48 -11.05 -23.68
N ASN A 4 -39.12 -10.44 -24.82
CA ASN A 4 -37.73 -10.30 -25.25
C ASN A 4 -37.03 -9.33 -24.28
N ILE A 5 -36.33 -9.86 -23.27
CA ILE A 5 -35.53 -9.06 -22.34
C ILE A 5 -34.29 -8.59 -23.09
N LYS A 6 -34.25 -7.31 -23.47
CA LYS A 6 -33.05 -6.66 -23.99
C LYS A 6 -32.10 -6.39 -22.84
N LEU A 7 -31.09 -7.25 -22.68
CA LEU A 7 -29.98 -7.01 -21.77
C LEU A 7 -29.10 -5.85 -22.31
N LYS A 8 -28.50 -5.08 -21.40
CA LYS A 8 -27.63 -3.96 -21.76
C LYS A 8 -26.32 -4.50 -22.33
N GLU A 9 -25.97 -4.10 -23.55
CA GLU A 9 -24.78 -4.62 -24.27
C GLU A 9 -23.52 -3.78 -24.05
N ALA A 10 -23.62 -2.68 -23.30
CA ALA A 10 -22.50 -1.79 -22.98
C ALA A 10 -22.20 -1.81 -21.47
N TYR A 11 -21.03 -2.35 -21.14
CA TYR A 11 -20.51 -2.46 -19.77
C TYR A 11 -19.33 -1.50 -19.58
N GLY A 12 -19.29 -0.83 -18.42
CA GLY A 12 -18.15 -0.06 -17.96
C GLY A 12 -17.34 -0.85 -16.95
N VAL A 13 -16.07 -0.49 -16.76
CA VAL A 13 -15.26 -1.08 -15.68
C VAL A 13 -15.78 -0.55 -14.35
N GLU A 14 -16.25 -1.44 -13.48
CA GLU A 14 -16.70 -1.12 -12.13
C GLU A 14 -15.50 -0.97 -11.18
N SER A 15 -14.56 -1.91 -11.22
CA SER A 15 -13.36 -1.89 -10.39
C SER A 15 -12.15 -2.51 -11.10
N LYS A 16 -10.95 -2.17 -10.63
CA LYS A 16 -9.69 -2.80 -11.06
C LYS A 16 -8.92 -3.25 -9.82
N HIS A 17 -8.60 -4.53 -9.78
CA HIS A 17 -7.73 -5.10 -8.75
C HIS A 17 -6.34 -5.30 -9.35
N GLY A 18 -5.33 -4.78 -8.66
CA GLY A 18 -3.93 -4.88 -9.06
C GLY A 18 -3.11 -5.62 -8.01
N ALA A 19 -1.82 -5.80 -8.29
CA ALA A 19 -0.89 -6.29 -7.29
C ALA A 19 -0.75 -5.25 -6.16
N PHE A 20 -0.94 -5.69 -4.92
CA PHE A 20 -0.83 -4.86 -3.71
C PHE A 20 0.15 -5.42 -2.68
N TYR A 21 0.73 -6.60 -2.94
CA TYR A 21 1.65 -7.29 -2.06
C TYR A 21 2.67 -8.07 -2.89
N THR A 22 3.95 -7.92 -2.59
CA THR A 22 5.04 -8.63 -3.29
C THR A 22 5.88 -9.50 -2.37
N GLY A 23 5.49 -9.64 -1.10
CA GLY A 23 6.27 -10.32 -0.06
C GLY A 23 6.71 -9.36 1.04
N GLY A 24 6.94 -9.88 2.25
CA GLY A 24 7.42 -9.11 3.40
C GLY A 24 6.41 -9.05 4.53
N ASN A 25 6.44 -7.96 5.30
CA ASN A 25 5.55 -7.77 6.44
C ASN A 25 4.12 -7.44 5.99
N ILE A 26 3.14 -7.87 6.79
CA ILE A 26 1.73 -7.51 6.66
C ILE A 26 1.22 -7.17 8.05
N GLU A 27 0.46 -6.09 8.16
CA GLU A 27 -0.28 -5.75 9.37
C GLU A 27 -1.74 -5.45 9.04
N TRP A 28 -2.66 -5.87 9.90
CA TRP A 28 -4.08 -5.61 9.76
C TRP A 28 -4.54 -4.70 10.88
N HIS A 29 -5.12 -3.55 10.53
CA HIS A 29 -5.77 -2.65 11.47
C HIS A 29 -7.16 -2.27 10.94
N GLU A 30 -8.20 -2.53 11.73
CA GLU A 30 -9.60 -2.22 11.37
C GLU A 30 -10.03 -2.81 10.01
N ASP A 31 -10.39 -1.97 9.05
CA ASP A 31 -10.79 -2.32 7.68
C ASP A 31 -9.62 -2.28 6.68
N LYS A 32 -8.38 -2.06 7.16
CA LYS A 32 -7.19 -1.90 6.31
C LYS A 32 -6.15 -2.98 6.54
N LEU A 33 -5.75 -3.59 5.44
CA LEU A 33 -4.59 -4.47 5.37
C LEU A 33 -3.40 -3.69 4.79
N PHE A 34 -2.40 -3.46 5.62
CA PHE A 34 -1.14 -2.83 5.26
C PHE A 34 -0.23 -3.91 4.69
N CYS A 35 0.14 -3.78 3.42
CA CYS A 35 0.87 -4.79 2.68
C CYS A 35 2.21 -4.23 2.20
N GLN A 36 3.31 -4.86 2.60
CA GLN A 36 4.62 -4.49 2.07
C GLN A 36 4.70 -4.81 0.57
N THR A 37 5.23 -3.85 -0.18
CA THR A 37 5.77 -4.06 -1.52
C THR A 37 7.27 -3.78 -1.48
N ASN A 38 7.95 -3.88 -2.63
CA ASN A 38 9.39 -3.62 -2.69
C ASN A 38 9.77 -2.25 -2.11
N SER A 39 9.09 -1.18 -2.51
CA SER A 39 9.45 0.21 -2.17
C SER A 39 8.33 1.02 -1.51
N SER A 40 7.18 0.40 -1.28
CA SER A 40 5.99 1.07 -0.75
C SER A 40 5.17 0.15 0.16
N ILE A 41 4.20 0.70 0.88
CA ILE A 41 3.22 -0.07 1.65
C ILE A 41 1.83 0.26 1.09
N SER A 42 1.13 -0.75 0.57
CA SER A 42 -0.23 -0.60 0.05
C SER A 42 -1.24 -0.77 1.19
N LEU A 43 -2.24 0.11 1.24
CA LEU A 43 -3.34 0.04 2.19
C LEU A 43 -4.57 -0.47 1.44
N LEU A 44 -4.83 -1.76 1.59
CA LEU A 44 -5.97 -2.44 0.98
C LEU A 44 -7.19 -2.36 1.91
N ASN A 45 -8.33 -1.91 1.40
CA ASN A 45 -9.60 -2.04 2.09
C ASN A 45 -10.08 -3.49 1.98
N VAL A 46 -10.29 -4.14 3.12
CA VAL A 46 -10.63 -5.57 3.19
C VAL A 46 -12.06 -5.88 2.75
N GLU A 47 -12.97 -4.90 2.80
CA GLU A 47 -14.37 -5.09 2.42
C GLU A 47 -14.54 -5.13 0.90
N ASN A 48 -13.88 -4.21 0.19
CA ASN A 48 -14.01 -4.09 -1.27
C ASN A 48 -12.79 -4.63 -2.06
N GLY A 49 -11.69 -4.95 -1.38
CA GLY A 49 -10.47 -5.48 -1.99
C GLY A 49 -9.72 -4.47 -2.88
N LEU A 50 -9.91 -3.17 -2.65
CA LEU A 50 -9.26 -2.09 -3.39
C LEU A 50 -8.16 -1.44 -2.57
N VAL A 51 -7.08 -1.03 -3.24
CA VAL A 51 -6.02 -0.24 -2.63
C VAL A 51 -6.49 1.20 -2.55
N GLU A 52 -6.76 1.70 -1.36
CA GLU A 52 -7.21 3.08 -1.13
C GLU A 52 -6.04 4.05 -1.12
N THR A 53 -4.88 3.61 -0.65
CA THR A 53 -3.71 4.46 -0.46
C THR A 53 -2.43 3.64 -0.61
N THR A 54 -1.34 4.29 -0.99
CA THR A 54 0.00 3.69 -1.01
C THR A 54 0.98 4.67 -0.37
N ILE A 55 1.73 4.19 0.62
CA ILE A 55 2.73 4.96 1.35
C ILE A 55 4.11 4.67 0.74
N GLY A 56 4.87 5.72 0.41
CA GLY A 56 6.18 5.61 -0.22
C GLY A 56 6.14 5.66 -1.75
N GLU A 57 7.27 5.36 -2.38
CA GLU A 57 7.45 5.52 -3.83
C GLU A 57 7.06 4.23 -4.56
N ALA A 58 5.86 4.20 -5.12
CA ALA A 58 5.43 3.10 -5.97
C ALA A 58 6.15 3.15 -7.33
N ASN A 59 6.80 2.03 -7.72
CA ASN A 59 7.33 1.79 -9.07
C ASN A 59 8.43 2.75 -9.56
N SER A 60 9.35 3.17 -8.69
CA SER A 60 10.57 3.88 -9.09
C SER A 60 11.77 2.91 -9.16
N GLU A 61 12.56 2.95 -10.25
CA GLU A 61 13.75 2.11 -10.42
C GLU A 61 14.87 2.46 -9.42
N ASP A 62 14.90 3.71 -8.97
CA ASP A 62 15.84 4.23 -7.97
C ASP A 62 15.26 4.20 -6.54
N ALA A 63 14.16 3.47 -6.32
CA ALA A 63 13.46 3.48 -5.05
C ALA A 63 14.28 2.82 -3.92
N ASP A 64 14.23 3.45 -2.75
CA ASP A 64 14.83 2.93 -1.53
C ASP A 64 13.95 1.81 -0.93
N PHE A 65 14.32 0.56 -1.17
CA PHE A 65 13.52 -0.61 -0.80
C PHE A 65 13.19 -0.67 0.68
N VAL A 66 11.93 -0.96 0.97
CA VAL A 66 11.40 -1.24 2.31
C VAL A 66 11.87 -2.63 2.72
N GLN A 67 12.57 -2.72 3.86
CA GLN A 67 12.97 -3.98 4.48
C GLN A 67 11.85 -4.54 5.37
N THR A 68 11.21 -3.65 6.13
CA THR A 68 10.05 -3.95 6.97
C THR A 68 9.33 -2.65 7.34
N PHE A 69 8.14 -2.76 7.90
CA PHE A 69 7.41 -1.63 8.47
C PHE A 69 6.61 -2.07 9.69
N THR A 70 6.13 -1.10 10.47
CA THR A 70 5.07 -1.31 11.44
C THR A 70 4.11 -0.13 11.48
N SER A 71 2.88 -0.35 11.92
CA SER A 71 1.80 0.65 11.94
C SER A 71 1.08 0.64 13.28
N ASP A 72 0.66 1.83 13.74
CA ASP A 72 -0.30 1.98 14.84
C ASP A 72 -1.74 2.18 14.31
N GLY A 73 -1.97 1.94 13.02
CA GLY A 73 -3.23 2.23 12.32
C GLY A 73 -3.42 3.71 11.94
N GLN A 74 -2.61 4.61 12.49
CA GLN A 74 -2.63 6.04 12.15
C GLN A 74 -1.37 6.52 11.43
N ARG A 75 -0.22 5.96 11.78
CA ARG A 75 1.07 6.27 11.20
C ARG A 75 1.82 4.98 10.95
N VAL A 76 2.73 5.06 9.99
CA VAL A 76 3.59 3.95 9.61
C VAL A 76 5.03 4.32 9.87
N VAL A 77 5.80 3.41 10.44
CA VAL A 77 7.26 3.49 10.48
C VAL A 77 7.81 2.42 9.55
N SER A 78 8.62 2.82 8.57
CA SER A 78 9.29 1.89 7.66
C SER A 78 10.80 1.94 7.84
N SER A 79 11.45 0.79 7.71
CA SER A 79 12.89 0.63 7.65
C SER A 79 13.30 0.34 6.21
N HIS A 80 14.32 1.04 5.72
CA HIS A 80 14.75 0.99 4.34
C HIS A 80 16.19 0.50 4.17
N LYS A 81 16.49 -0.06 2.99
CA LYS A 81 17.81 -0.58 2.62
C LYS A 81 18.91 0.48 2.73
N SER A 82 18.60 1.76 2.53
CA SER A 82 19.53 2.88 2.73
C SER A 82 20.00 3.07 4.18
N GLY A 83 19.37 2.41 5.16
CA GLY A 83 19.60 2.65 6.58
C GLY A 83 18.79 3.78 7.16
N LEU A 84 17.71 4.17 6.47
CA LEU A 84 16.76 5.17 6.93
C LEU A 84 15.54 4.51 7.57
N LEU A 85 15.11 5.08 8.68
CA LEU A 85 13.75 4.95 9.20
C LEU A 85 12.96 6.15 8.70
N LYS A 86 11.74 5.92 8.21
CA LYS A 86 10.80 6.98 7.81
C LYS A 86 9.49 6.80 8.56
N LEU A 87 8.97 7.90 9.11
CA LEU A 87 7.65 7.98 9.72
C LEU A 87 6.71 8.68 8.74
N TRP A 88 5.56 8.07 8.50
CA TRP A 88 4.57 8.52 7.53
C TRP A 88 3.22 8.77 8.20
N ASN A 89 2.50 9.78 7.72
CA ASN A 89 1.09 9.96 8.04
C ASN A 89 0.20 9.07 7.14
N LYS A 90 -1.13 9.14 7.32
CA LYS A 90 -2.10 8.33 6.56
C LYS A 90 -2.14 8.71 5.08
N GLU A 91 -1.84 9.96 4.78
CA GLU A 91 -1.83 10.53 3.45
C GLU A 91 -0.60 10.11 2.64
N GLY A 92 0.35 9.42 3.28
CA GLY A 92 1.58 8.93 2.66
C GLY A 92 2.71 9.98 2.63
N GLU A 93 2.58 11.05 3.39
CA GLU A 93 3.61 12.09 3.53
C GLU A 93 4.60 11.72 4.64
N VAL A 94 5.88 12.03 4.41
CA VAL A 94 6.93 11.80 5.41
C VAL A 94 6.86 12.89 6.49
N GLU A 95 6.54 12.49 7.72
CA GLU A 95 6.58 13.38 8.88
C GLU A 95 8.02 13.56 9.39
N LYS A 96 8.79 12.47 9.42
CA LYS A 96 10.18 12.45 9.93
C LYS A 96 11.02 11.36 9.27
N MET A 97 12.33 11.59 9.22
CA MET A 97 13.30 10.59 8.78
C MET A 97 14.54 10.56 9.69
N TRP A 98 15.09 9.37 9.92
CA TRP A 98 16.28 9.18 10.76
C TRP A 98 17.19 8.12 10.16
N LYS A 99 18.50 8.27 10.37
CA LYS A 99 19.46 7.22 10.02
C LYS A 99 19.69 6.33 11.25
N TYR A 100 19.56 5.00 11.08
CA TYR A 100 19.82 4.04 12.16
C TYR A 100 21.12 3.26 11.98
N ILE A 101 21.81 3.42 10.84
CA ILE A 101 23.14 2.84 10.64
C ILE A 101 24.20 3.70 11.32
N HIS A 102 24.88 3.12 12.31
CA HIS A 102 26.08 3.70 12.91
C HIS A 102 27.28 3.51 11.96
N LYS A 103 27.94 4.61 11.57
CA LYS A 103 29.27 4.54 10.97
C LYS A 103 30.28 4.56 12.13
N GLY A 104 30.84 3.39 12.44
CA GLY A 104 32.00 3.30 13.34
C GLY A 104 33.22 3.98 12.74
#